data_AF-A0A2C5YWS3-F1
#
_entry.id   AF-A0A2C5YWS3-F1
#
_cell.length_a   1.000
_cell.length_b   1.000
_cell.length_c   1.000
_cell.angle_alpha   90.00
_cell.angle_beta   90.00
_cell.angle_gamma   90.00
#
_symmetry.space_group_name_H-M   'P 1'
#
loop_
_entity.id
_entity.type
_entity.pdbx_description
1 polymer ?
#
loop_
_entity_poly.entity_id
_entity_poly.type
_entity_poly.pdbx_seq_one_letter_code
_entity_poly.pdbx_strand_id
1 'polypeptide(L)'
;MAPHRALLLACIVTLHVALSTQALPKDLWKESLMSSTEHIVYRPDKISPHELRAKGGFWPSGPAPGRHVFMPPVNLSLYRHDQGALDPKTRDDWGFISTMSRYPLALNWLQIRSHLPAYIYAIHATPNFVNVDESLRWFAKSRDAQDYAAVGHIPFDQVMGWRRITYDQYSPGNLLIAAEEENSLYNKSRYDSETWSGAEFQLAVFPPQHEVVRDKLQPWCDEENCHPSWAATAAKAAALRLLASKIAVRSLKLHFRLSQETLAGTLDSILVRIGESLPFTIFRSPNSGWQRHLDVDMKYAFGEQPIVLANLTMLRILQRRGDRIWPDDFKVNGIRLEALTSLSDVPIEVNKFNNMERWVGTRETGIRVVWRRQISAEDWKWE
;
A
#
# COMPACT_ATOMS: atom_id res chain seq x y z
N MET A 1 -50.55 39.09 52.97
CA MET A 1 -51.09 38.81 51.63
C MET A 1 -49.96 38.93 50.60
N ALA A 2 -50.07 38.18 49.52
CA ALA A 2 -49.03 37.75 48.59
C ALA A 2 -48.18 38.87 47.90
N PRO A 3 -47.05 38.51 47.26
CA PRO A 3 -45.85 39.34 47.05
C PRO A 3 -45.63 39.79 45.58
N HIS A 4 -44.49 40.45 45.30
CA HIS A 4 -43.70 40.55 44.04
C HIS A 4 -43.10 41.97 43.92
N ARG A 5 -41.89 42.25 43.40
CA ARG A 5 -40.78 41.53 42.74
C ARG A 5 -39.62 42.54 42.74
N ALA A 6 -38.43 42.16 43.16
CA ALA A 6 -37.22 42.96 42.93
C ALA A 6 -36.25 42.11 42.08
N LEU A 7 -35.96 42.61 40.88
CA LEU A 7 -34.97 42.05 39.96
C LEU A 7 -33.56 42.20 40.56
N LEU A 8 -32.83 41.09 40.64
CA LEU A 8 -31.38 41.10 40.86
C LEU A 8 -30.71 40.73 39.53
N LEU A 9 -29.99 41.70 38.95
CA LEU A 9 -29.06 41.48 37.85
C LEU A 9 -27.87 40.65 38.37
N ALA A 10 -27.68 39.45 37.83
CA ALA A 10 -26.46 38.68 38.02
C ALA A 10 -25.53 38.89 36.83
N CYS A 11 -24.39 39.56 37.05
CA CYS A 11 -23.26 39.59 36.13
C CYS A 11 -22.60 38.20 36.10
N ILE A 12 -22.75 37.48 34.98
CA ILE A 12 -21.97 36.27 34.71
C ILE A 12 -20.70 36.70 33.96
N VAL A 13 -19.57 36.68 34.67
CA VAL A 13 -18.24 36.72 34.04
C VAL A 13 -17.89 35.29 33.62
N THR A 14 -18.01 34.98 32.33
CA THR A 14 -17.57 33.69 31.79
C THR A 14 -16.06 33.71 31.55
N LEU A 15 -15.31 33.18 32.54
CA LEU A 15 -13.89 32.86 32.38
C LEU A 15 -13.76 31.72 31.36
N HIS A 16 -13.41 32.03 30.11
CA HIS A 16 -13.05 31.04 29.11
C HIS A 16 -11.67 30.49 29.43
N VAL A 17 -11.62 29.44 30.25
CA VAL A 17 -10.46 28.56 30.30
C VAL A 17 -10.42 27.80 28.98
N ALA A 18 -9.49 28.16 28.11
CA ALA A 18 -9.14 27.36 26.95
C ALA A 18 -8.60 26.02 27.48
N LEU A 19 -9.45 25.00 27.51
CA LEU A 19 -8.99 23.62 27.60
C LEU A 19 -8.21 23.33 26.32
N SER A 20 -6.88 23.43 26.42
CA SER A 20 -6.00 22.70 25.53
C SER A 20 -6.35 21.23 25.67
N THR A 21 -7.06 20.69 24.69
CA THR A 21 -7.18 19.24 24.51
C THR A 21 -5.80 18.73 24.11
N GLN A 22 -4.95 18.47 25.11
CA GLN A 22 -3.80 17.60 24.93
C GLN A 22 -4.35 16.25 24.49
N ALA A 23 -4.08 15.90 23.23
CA ALA A 23 -4.36 14.59 22.69
C ALA A 23 -3.64 13.54 23.57
N LEU A 24 -4.37 12.48 23.92
CA LEU A 24 -3.97 11.44 24.87
C LEU A 24 -2.52 10.94 24.72
N PRO A 25 -1.79 10.67 25.83
CA PRO A 25 -0.79 9.62 25.84
C PRO A 25 -1.55 8.29 26.05
N LYS A 26 -1.87 7.60 24.95
CA LYS A 26 -2.41 6.23 25.05
C LYS A 26 -1.25 5.29 25.31
N ASP A 27 -1.30 4.63 26.46
CA ASP A 27 -0.40 3.55 26.86
C ASP A 27 -0.48 2.42 25.81
N LEU A 28 0.45 2.41 24.85
CA LEU A 28 0.49 1.51 23.69
C LEU A 28 0.64 0.03 24.06
N TRP A 29 0.70 -0.30 25.36
CA TRP A 29 1.14 -1.60 25.86
C TRP A 29 0.19 -2.24 26.88
N LYS A 30 -0.99 -1.65 27.16
CA LYS A 30 -2.00 -2.21 28.09
C LYS A 30 -3.08 -3.04 27.39
N GLU A 31 -3.29 -4.27 27.87
CA GLU A 31 -4.30 -5.21 27.36
C GLU A 31 -5.76 -4.72 27.47
N SER A 32 -6.10 -3.79 28.37
CA SER A 32 -7.50 -3.43 28.66
C SER A 32 -8.07 -2.26 27.85
N LEU A 33 -7.28 -1.62 26.99
CA LEU A 33 -7.72 -0.47 26.16
C LEU A 33 -7.64 -0.73 24.65
N MET A 34 -6.98 -1.81 24.23
CA MET A 34 -6.81 -2.14 22.82
C MET A 34 -7.94 -3.03 22.34
N SER A 35 -9.07 -2.38 22.06
CA SER A 35 -9.97 -2.87 21.02
C SER A 35 -9.17 -3.07 19.73
N SER A 36 -9.58 -4.01 18.88
CA SER A 36 -9.03 -4.32 17.53
C SER A 36 -9.03 -3.12 16.55
N THR A 37 -9.21 -1.90 17.05
CA THR A 37 -9.40 -0.63 16.36
C THR A 37 -8.14 0.21 16.23
N GLU A 38 -7.01 -0.15 16.85
CA GLU A 38 -5.79 0.68 16.75
C GLU A 38 -4.79 0.21 15.70
N HIS A 39 -5.09 -0.85 14.94
CA HIS A 39 -4.23 -1.33 13.86
C HIS A 39 -2.74 -1.48 14.22
N ILE A 40 -2.41 -1.82 15.47
CA ILE A 40 -1.02 -1.98 15.93
C ILE A 40 -0.62 -3.45 15.93
N VAL A 41 0.61 -3.71 15.50
CA VAL A 41 1.27 -5.01 15.63
C VAL A 41 2.59 -4.88 16.37
N TYR A 42 3.05 -5.98 16.93
CA TYR A 42 4.23 -6.06 17.77
C TYR A 42 5.27 -6.96 17.13
N ARG A 43 6.52 -6.53 17.15
CA ARG A 43 7.64 -7.31 16.64
C ARG A 43 8.74 -7.46 17.69
N PRO A 44 8.95 -8.66 18.25
CA PRO A 44 10.13 -8.94 19.05
C PRO A 44 11.36 -9.14 18.15
N ASP A 45 12.47 -8.45 18.43
CA ASP A 45 13.70 -8.51 17.65
C ASP A 45 14.94 -8.15 18.51
N LYS A 46 16.12 -8.64 18.12
CA LYS A 46 17.41 -8.30 18.76
C LYS A 46 18.03 -7.03 18.19
N ILE A 47 17.62 -6.59 17.01
CA ILE A 47 18.10 -5.34 16.43
C ILE A 47 17.82 -4.18 17.38
N SER A 48 18.81 -3.32 17.60
CA SER A 48 18.63 -2.11 18.41
C SER A 48 17.91 -1.01 17.62
N PRO A 49 17.21 -0.07 18.27
CA PRO A 49 16.53 1.03 17.57
C PRO A 49 17.48 1.88 16.71
N HIS A 50 18.72 2.10 17.20
CA HIS A 50 19.76 2.79 16.45
C HIS A 50 20.16 2.04 15.17
N GLU A 51 20.36 0.73 15.26
CA GLU A 51 20.70 -0.11 14.10
C GLU A 51 19.52 -0.21 13.12
N LEU A 52 18.29 -0.34 13.64
CA LEU A 52 17.07 -0.38 12.84
C LEU A 52 16.90 0.93 12.04
N ARG A 53 17.15 2.08 12.68
CA ARG A 53 17.17 3.38 12.01
C ARG A 53 18.23 3.44 10.91
N ALA A 54 19.45 2.97 11.19
CA ALA A 54 20.53 2.96 10.21
C ALA A 54 20.21 2.06 8.98
N LYS A 55 19.44 0.99 9.16
CA LYS A 55 18.93 0.13 8.09
C LYS A 55 17.68 0.66 7.37
N GLY A 56 17.11 1.77 7.85
CA GLY A 56 15.88 2.35 7.33
C GLY A 56 14.62 1.55 7.66
N GLY A 57 14.67 0.58 8.57
CA GLY A 57 13.54 -0.26 8.96
C GLY A 57 13.80 -1.76 8.84
N PHE A 58 12.72 -2.56 8.88
CA PHE A 58 12.77 -4.01 8.75
C PHE A 58 12.63 -4.44 7.29
N TRP A 59 13.44 -5.41 6.88
CA TRP A 59 13.45 -5.97 5.53
C TRP A 59 13.23 -7.48 5.60
N PRO A 60 12.54 -8.09 4.61
CA PRO A 60 12.51 -9.53 4.48
C PRO A 60 13.91 -10.09 4.22
N SER A 61 14.15 -11.33 4.62
CA SER A 61 15.34 -12.09 4.25
C SER A 61 15.48 -12.19 2.73
N GLY A 62 16.68 -11.96 2.22
CA GLY A 62 16.99 -12.03 0.79
C GLY A 62 17.85 -10.87 0.32
N PRO A 63 18.22 -10.82 -0.97
CA PRO A 63 18.94 -9.68 -1.51
C PRO A 63 18.10 -8.41 -1.37
N ALA A 64 18.69 -7.37 -0.76
CA ALA A 64 18.08 -6.04 -0.74
C ALA A 64 17.80 -5.62 -2.19
N PRO A 65 16.63 -5.02 -2.48
CA PRO A 65 16.33 -4.55 -3.81
C PRO A 65 17.42 -3.55 -4.24
N GLY A 66 17.98 -3.76 -5.43
CA GLY A 66 18.95 -2.84 -6.05
C GLY A 66 18.27 -1.52 -6.45
N ARG A 67 18.64 -0.97 -7.63
CA ARG A 67 18.09 0.30 -8.15
C ARG A 67 16.59 0.30 -8.50
N HIS A 68 15.81 -0.74 -8.19
CA HIS A 68 14.38 -0.80 -8.54
C HIS A 68 13.53 -0.25 -7.38
N VAL A 69 12.68 0.75 -7.66
CA VAL A 69 11.70 1.31 -6.71
C VAL A 69 10.80 0.22 -6.12
N PHE A 70 10.49 -0.76 -6.98
CA PHE A 70 9.52 -1.83 -6.76
C PHE A 70 10.17 -3.15 -7.13
N MET A 71 10.70 -3.86 -6.14
CA MET A 71 10.91 -5.29 -6.32
C MET A 71 10.06 -6.00 -5.27
N PRO A 72 8.99 -6.70 -5.69
CA PRO A 72 8.36 -7.64 -4.79
C PRO A 72 9.47 -8.63 -4.39
N PRO A 73 9.50 -9.06 -3.13
CA PRO A 73 10.51 -9.99 -2.66
C PRO A 73 10.64 -11.19 -3.59
N VAL A 74 11.87 -11.63 -3.81
CA VAL A 74 12.11 -12.86 -4.56
C VAL A 74 11.53 -14.02 -3.76
N ASN A 75 10.63 -14.80 -4.38
CA ASN A 75 9.90 -15.93 -3.78
C ASN A 75 8.82 -15.53 -2.77
N LEU A 76 7.59 -15.29 -3.23
CA LEU A 76 6.44 -15.01 -2.37
C LEU A 76 5.67 -16.30 -2.05
N SER A 77 5.53 -16.62 -0.76
CA SER A 77 4.58 -17.64 -0.28
C SER A 77 4.25 -17.42 1.18
N LEU A 78 3.06 -16.91 1.46
CA LEU A 78 2.58 -16.70 2.81
C LEU A 78 2.45 -18.03 3.56
N TYR A 79 2.07 -19.11 2.86
CA TYR A 79 2.05 -20.45 3.45
C TYR A 79 3.45 -20.87 3.93
N ARG A 80 4.48 -20.78 3.09
CA ARG A 80 5.85 -21.15 3.49
C ARG A 80 6.43 -20.21 4.55
N HIS A 81 6.09 -18.93 4.49
CA HIS A 81 6.41 -17.97 5.55
C HIS A 81 5.83 -18.42 6.89
N ASP A 82 4.52 -18.69 6.96
CA ASP A 82 3.83 -19.16 8.16
C ASP A 82 4.42 -20.47 8.70
N GLN A 83 4.82 -21.40 7.81
CA GLN A 83 5.52 -22.62 8.24
C GLN A 83 6.86 -22.33 8.95
N GLY A 84 7.54 -21.22 8.61
CA GLY A 84 8.80 -20.78 9.20
C GLY A 84 8.68 -19.68 10.27
N ALA A 85 7.51 -19.04 10.43
CA ALA A 85 7.32 -17.81 11.22
C ALA A 85 7.75 -17.90 12.69
N LEU A 86 7.75 -19.11 13.27
CA LEU A 86 8.18 -19.33 14.64
C LEU A 86 9.72 -19.39 14.79
N ASP A 87 10.49 -19.64 13.73
CA ASP A 87 11.96 -19.72 13.78
C ASP A 87 12.59 -18.33 13.56
N PRO A 88 13.40 -17.81 14.51
CA PRO A 88 14.12 -16.55 14.36
C PRO A 88 14.92 -16.40 13.07
N LYS A 89 15.35 -17.51 12.45
CA LYS A 89 16.17 -17.49 11.23
C LYS A 89 15.35 -17.41 9.94
N THR A 90 14.09 -17.83 9.95
CA THR A 90 13.27 -17.96 8.73
C THR A 90 11.95 -17.19 8.81
N ARG A 91 11.66 -16.56 9.95
CA ARG A 91 10.46 -15.72 10.17
C ARG A 91 10.36 -14.47 9.30
N ASP A 92 11.41 -14.14 8.55
CA ASP A 92 11.37 -13.02 7.59
C ASP A 92 11.58 -13.52 6.14
N ASP A 93 11.49 -14.84 5.92
CA ASP A 93 11.64 -15.44 4.61
C ASP A 93 10.36 -15.31 3.78
N TRP A 94 10.47 -15.69 2.50
CA TRP A 94 9.39 -15.73 1.52
C TRP A 94 8.72 -14.37 1.26
N GLY A 95 9.46 -13.30 1.55
CA GLY A 95 9.05 -11.93 1.24
C GLY A 95 8.18 -11.23 2.26
N PHE A 96 8.04 -11.83 3.43
CA PHE A 96 7.22 -11.28 4.50
C PHE A 96 8.07 -11.05 5.74
N ILE A 97 7.62 -10.15 6.60
CA ILE A 97 8.20 -9.90 7.92
C ILE A 97 7.14 -10.30 8.95
N SER A 98 7.45 -11.26 9.83
CA SER A 98 6.49 -11.73 10.84
C SER A 98 6.30 -10.68 11.94
N THR A 99 5.04 -10.41 12.28
CA THR A 99 4.60 -9.58 13.41
C THR A 99 3.42 -10.25 14.12
N MET A 100 3.17 -9.84 15.36
CA MET A 100 2.12 -10.41 16.20
C MET A 100 1.07 -9.34 16.51
N SER A 101 -0.20 -9.73 16.57
CA SER A 101 -1.29 -8.81 16.94
C SER A 101 -1.24 -8.30 18.38
N ARG A 102 -0.54 -9.02 19.28
CA ARG A 102 -0.59 -8.77 20.72
C ARG A 102 0.79 -8.72 21.35
N TYR A 103 0.98 -7.74 22.24
CA TYR A 103 2.21 -7.59 23.01
C TYR A 103 2.57 -8.84 23.86
N PRO A 104 1.63 -9.48 24.59
CA PRO A 104 1.92 -10.72 25.31
C PRO A 104 2.46 -11.86 24.43
N LEU A 105 1.99 -11.97 23.18
CA LEU A 105 2.50 -12.97 22.24
C LEU A 105 3.95 -12.68 21.88
N ALA A 106 4.29 -11.41 21.63
CA ALA A 106 5.67 -10.97 21.39
C ALA A 106 6.59 -11.24 22.59
N LEU A 107 6.10 -11.01 23.81
CA LEU A 107 6.84 -11.30 25.03
C LEU A 107 7.07 -12.81 25.21
N ASN A 108 6.02 -13.61 25.05
CA ASN A 108 6.10 -15.07 25.14
C ASN A 108 7.07 -15.65 24.09
N TRP A 109 7.08 -15.10 22.87
CA TRP A 109 8.02 -15.51 21.83
C TRP A 109 9.49 -15.30 22.24
N LEU A 110 9.83 -14.17 22.87
CA LEU A 110 11.18 -13.91 23.39
C LEU A 110 11.57 -14.88 24.50
N GLN A 111 10.63 -15.19 25.41
CA GLN A 111 10.85 -16.09 26.55
C GLN A 111 11.17 -17.52 26.09
N ILE A 112 10.33 -18.10 25.24
CA ILE A 112 10.48 -19.48 24.77
C ILE A 112 11.78 -19.69 24.01
N ARG A 113 12.31 -18.63 23.37
CA ARG A 113 13.50 -18.70 22.52
C ARG A 113 14.78 -18.22 23.19
N SER A 114 14.75 -17.88 24.48
CA SER A 114 15.88 -17.33 25.24
C SER A 114 16.62 -16.22 24.48
N HIS A 115 15.85 -15.34 23.84
CA HIS A 115 16.36 -14.38 22.85
C HIS A 115 16.72 -13.01 23.44
N LEU A 116 17.19 -12.97 24.69
CA LEU A 116 17.47 -11.71 25.40
C LEU A 116 18.98 -11.38 25.44
N PRO A 117 19.37 -10.09 25.54
CA PRO A 117 18.51 -8.91 25.52
C PRO A 117 17.88 -8.67 24.14
N ALA A 118 16.68 -8.10 24.12
CA ALA A 118 15.94 -7.81 22.90
C ALA A 118 15.06 -6.56 23.05
N TYR A 119 14.34 -6.21 21.99
CA TYR A 119 13.35 -5.15 21.94
C TYR A 119 12.03 -5.73 21.44
N ILE A 120 10.92 -5.15 21.89
CA ILE A 120 9.63 -5.33 21.23
C ILE A 120 9.25 -3.97 20.64
N TYR A 121 9.02 -3.94 19.33
CA TYR A 121 8.63 -2.75 18.59
C TYR A 121 7.11 -2.73 18.40
N ALA A 122 6.48 -1.59 18.69
CA ALA A 122 5.09 -1.31 18.30
C ALA A 122 5.09 -0.65 16.92
N ILE A 123 4.29 -1.18 16.00
CA ILE A 123 4.28 -0.79 14.59
C ILE A 123 2.83 -0.55 14.17
N HIS A 124 2.55 0.62 13.59
CA HIS A 124 1.25 0.89 13.01
C HIS A 124 1.09 0.08 11.72
N ALA A 125 0.07 -0.75 11.61
CA ALA A 125 -0.20 -1.54 10.42
C ALA A 125 -0.67 -0.66 9.27
N THR A 126 -0.29 -1.05 8.06
CA THR A 126 -0.65 -0.41 6.80
C THR A 126 -1.09 -1.48 5.81
N PRO A 127 -1.58 -1.15 4.60
CA PRO A 127 -2.15 -2.17 3.72
C PRO A 127 -1.19 -3.30 3.32
N ASN A 128 0.13 -3.16 3.47
CA ASN A 128 1.05 -4.28 3.26
C ASN A 128 1.07 -5.32 4.39
N PHE A 129 0.33 -5.12 5.49
CA PHE A 129 0.14 -6.11 6.56
C PHE A 129 -1.06 -6.98 6.23
N VAL A 130 -0.80 -8.28 6.10
CA VAL A 130 -1.77 -9.29 5.71
C VAL A 130 -2.11 -10.15 6.91
N ASN A 131 -3.39 -10.41 7.13
CA ASN A 131 -3.84 -11.31 8.18
C ASN A 131 -3.55 -12.76 7.76
N VAL A 132 -2.62 -13.42 8.46
CA VAL A 132 -2.15 -14.78 8.10
C VAL A 132 -3.28 -15.79 8.28
N ASP A 133 -3.99 -15.73 9.40
CA ASP A 133 -5.05 -16.68 9.75
C ASP A 133 -6.23 -16.59 8.80
N GLU A 134 -6.66 -15.38 8.43
CA GLU A 134 -7.74 -15.21 7.46
C GLU A 134 -7.33 -15.64 6.05
N SER A 135 -6.07 -15.41 5.67
CA SER A 135 -5.55 -15.74 4.34
C SER A 135 -5.29 -17.24 4.15
N LEU A 136 -4.86 -17.96 5.19
CA LEU A 136 -4.55 -19.40 5.13
C LEU A 136 -5.66 -20.27 5.73
N ARG A 137 -6.59 -19.69 6.48
CA ARG A 137 -7.73 -20.36 7.13
C ARG A 137 -7.30 -21.58 7.96
N TRP A 138 -7.69 -22.78 7.55
CA TRP A 138 -7.36 -24.03 8.26
C TRP A 138 -5.98 -24.59 7.95
N PHE A 139 -5.24 -23.93 7.07
CA PHE A 139 -3.84 -24.24 6.78
C PHE A 139 -2.84 -23.35 7.53
N ALA A 140 -3.32 -22.36 8.29
CA ALA A 140 -2.46 -21.56 9.16
C ALA A 140 -1.87 -22.43 10.29
N LYS A 141 -0.57 -22.32 10.51
CA LYS A 141 0.17 -23.11 11.50
C LYS A 141 -0.14 -22.68 12.93
N SER A 142 -0.39 -21.39 13.17
CA SER A 142 -0.65 -20.85 14.50
C SER A 142 -1.92 -20.01 14.53
N ARG A 143 -3.08 -20.69 14.48
CA ARG A 143 -4.42 -20.08 14.42
C ARG A 143 -4.78 -19.21 15.64
N ASP A 144 -4.04 -19.36 16.73
CA ASP A 144 -4.24 -18.60 17.97
C ASP A 144 -3.32 -17.37 18.06
N ALA A 145 -2.40 -17.19 17.11
CA ALA A 145 -1.45 -16.09 17.14
C ALA A 145 -2.04 -14.78 16.57
N GLN A 146 -3.08 -14.85 15.72
CA GLN A 146 -3.61 -13.69 14.99
C GLN A 146 -2.47 -12.90 14.34
N ASP A 147 -1.59 -13.63 13.66
CA ASP A 147 -0.36 -13.07 13.14
C ASP A 147 -0.64 -12.21 11.90
N TYR A 148 0.13 -11.13 11.80
CA TYR A 148 0.16 -10.29 10.62
C TYR A 148 1.54 -10.39 9.98
N ALA A 149 1.55 -10.60 8.67
CA ALA A 149 2.77 -10.67 7.89
C ALA A 149 2.86 -9.42 7.01
N ALA A 150 3.92 -8.62 7.17
CA ALA A 150 4.14 -7.46 6.33
C ALA A 150 4.84 -7.88 5.04
N VAL A 151 4.22 -7.65 3.89
CA VAL A 151 4.85 -7.83 2.58
C VAL A 151 5.91 -6.75 2.39
N GLY A 152 7.14 -7.15 2.03
CA GLY A 152 8.21 -6.21 1.73
C GLY A 152 8.73 -5.48 2.96
N HIS A 153 8.93 -4.16 2.85
CA HIS A 153 9.63 -3.35 3.85
C HIS A 153 8.69 -2.71 4.88
N ILE A 154 9.13 -2.65 6.14
CA ILE A 154 8.53 -1.81 7.20
C ILE A 154 9.49 -0.66 7.50
N PRO A 155 9.21 0.57 7.01
CA PRO A 155 10.02 1.75 7.26
C PRO A 155 10.20 2.08 8.75
N PHE A 156 11.36 2.65 9.11
CA PHE A 156 11.61 3.08 10.48
C PHE A 156 10.63 4.17 10.96
N ASP A 157 10.18 5.06 10.07
CA ASP A 157 9.17 6.10 10.37
C ASP A 157 7.75 5.52 10.57
N GLN A 158 7.55 4.22 10.34
CA GLN A 158 6.30 3.50 10.65
C GLN A 158 6.31 2.86 12.05
N VAL A 159 7.49 2.72 12.66
CA VAL A 159 7.63 2.19 14.02
C VAL A 159 7.22 3.28 15.01
N MET A 160 6.27 2.98 15.89
CA MET A 160 5.72 3.95 16.85
C MET A 160 6.61 4.12 18.08
N GLY A 161 7.25 3.03 18.52
CA GLY A 161 8.09 3.01 19.70
C GLY A 161 8.56 1.59 20.03
N TRP A 162 9.28 1.44 21.12
CA TRP A 162 9.81 0.15 21.56
C TRP A 162 9.96 0.05 23.07
N ARG A 163 10.07 -1.20 23.54
CA ARG A 163 10.47 -1.54 24.91
C ARG A 163 11.64 -2.50 24.89
N ARG A 164 12.68 -2.21 25.67
CA ARG A 164 13.82 -3.11 25.87
C ARG A 164 13.47 -4.18 26.88
N ILE A 165 13.81 -5.43 26.58
CA ILE A 165 13.54 -6.61 27.40
C ILE A 165 14.88 -7.25 27.78
N THR A 166 15.09 -7.51 29.07
CA THR A 166 16.28 -8.19 29.60
C THR A 166 15.89 -9.21 30.68
N TYR A 167 16.83 -10.08 31.05
CA TYR A 167 16.65 -10.90 32.26
C TYR A 167 16.77 -10.04 33.52
N ASP A 168 15.95 -10.35 34.51
CA ASP A 168 16.20 -9.89 35.87
C ASP A 168 17.40 -10.64 36.45
N GLN A 169 18.46 -9.90 36.77
CA GLN A 169 19.68 -10.47 37.34
C GLN A 169 19.46 -10.94 38.78
N TYR A 170 18.44 -10.44 39.47
CA TYR A 170 18.14 -10.72 40.86
C TYR A 170 17.04 -11.77 41.05
N SER A 171 16.26 -12.03 40.00
CA SER A 171 15.17 -13.02 40.02
C SER A 171 15.24 -13.93 38.78
N PRO A 172 16.00 -15.04 38.85
CA PRO A 172 16.15 -15.96 37.73
C PRO A 172 14.78 -16.44 37.19
N GLY A 173 14.54 -16.23 35.90
CA GLY A 173 13.27 -16.55 35.24
C GLY A 173 12.33 -15.37 35.04
N ASN A 174 12.55 -14.25 35.74
CA ASN A 174 11.77 -13.03 35.54
C ASN A 174 12.37 -12.14 34.44
N LEU A 175 11.49 -11.40 33.75
CA LEU A 175 11.88 -10.42 32.75
C LEU A 175 11.83 -9.01 33.34
N LEU A 176 12.83 -8.21 33.00
CA LEU A 176 12.79 -6.76 33.16
C LEU A 176 12.33 -6.15 31.84
N ILE A 177 11.23 -5.41 31.90
CA ILE A 177 10.65 -4.68 30.79
C ILE A 177 10.90 -3.20 31.05
N ALA A 178 11.70 -2.56 30.20
CA ALA A 178 11.98 -1.14 30.32
C ALA A 178 10.72 -0.28 30.11
N ALA A 179 10.82 0.99 30.49
CA ALA A 179 9.85 2.00 30.08
C ALA A 179 9.75 2.05 28.55
N GLU A 180 8.59 2.49 28.07
CA GLU A 180 8.40 2.76 26.66
C GLU A 180 9.29 3.91 26.19
N GLU A 181 9.87 3.73 25.01
CA GLU A 181 10.56 4.77 24.28
C GLU A 181 9.78 5.04 22.98
N GLU A 182 9.22 6.25 22.85
CA GLU A 182 8.54 6.69 21.64
C GLU A 182 9.54 6.98 20.52
N ASN A 183 9.16 6.61 19.29
CA ASN A 183 9.92 6.99 18.11
C ASN A 183 9.56 8.42 17.69
N SER A 184 10.42 9.39 18.02
CA SER A 184 10.25 10.78 17.55
C SER A 184 10.19 10.97 16.03
N LEU A 185 10.58 9.96 15.24
CA LEU A 185 10.49 9.96 13.78
C LEU A 185 9.23 9.27 13.23
N TYR A 186 8.32 8.81 14.09
CA TYR A 186 7.06 8.22 13.64
C TYR A 186 6.22 9.24 12.86
N ASN A 187 5.88 8.92 11.61
CA ASN A 187 5.13 9.81 10.73
C ASN A 187 3.61 9.65 10.91
N LYS A 188 3.08 10.28 11.97
CA LYS A 188 1.64 10.29 12.30
C LYS A 188 0.74 10.60 11.10
N SER A 189 1.08 11.65 10.34
CA SER A 189 0.29 12.08 9.18
C SER A 189 0.21 11.05 8.05
N ARG A 190 1.18 10.13 7.99
CA ARG A 190 1.23 9.07 6.97
C ARG A 190 0.54 7.79 7.41
N TYR A 191 0.51 7.49 8.71
CA TYR A 191 0.15 6.17 9.19
C TYR A 191 -1.12 6.13 10.05
N ASP A 192 -1.46 7.18 10.81
CA ASP A 192 -2.56 7.13 11.80
C ASP A 192 -3.96 6.87 11.19
N SER A 193 -4.13 7.06 9.88
CA SER A 193 -5.38 6.76 9.15
C SER A 193 -5.35 5.45 8.37
N GLU A 194 -4.22 4.74 8.36
CA GLU A 194 -4.04 3.52 7.57
C GLU A 194 -4.59 2.29 8.30
N THR A 195 -4.84 1.23 7.54
CA THR A 195 -5.28 -0.06 8.09
C THR A 195 -4.55 -1.20 7.39
N TRP A 196 -4.46 -2.39 8.01
CA TRP A 196 -4.04 -3.61 7.32
C TRP A 196 -5.00 -3.97 6.16
N SER A 197 -4.57 -4.83 5.22
CA SER A 197 -5.43 -5.24 4.09
C SER A 197 -6.43 -6.36 4.41
N GLY A 198 -6.24 -7.08 5.52
CA GLY A 198 -7.05 -8.24 5.88
C GLY A 198 -6.59 -9.50 5.15
N ALA A 199 -7.54 -10.31 4.66
CA ALA A 199 -7.27 -11.57 3.95
C ALA A 199 -6.78 -11.35 2.50
N GLU A 200 -5.68 -12.01 2.13
CA GLU A 200 -5.09 -11.97 0.78
C GLU A 200 -4.81 -13.39 0.27
N PHE A 201 -5.85 -14.08 -0.20
CA PHE A 201 -5.76 -15.49 -0.63
C PHE A 201 -4.72 -15.72 -1.75
N GLN A 202 -4.50 -14.73 -2.60
CA GLN A 202 -3.53 -14.77 -3.70
C GLN A 202 -2.09 -14.85 -3.19
N LEU A 203 -1.82 -14.39 -1.96
CA LEU A 203 -0.52 -14.46 -1.33
C LEU A 203 -0.24 -15.79 -0.64
N ALA A 204 -1.24 -16.66 -0.47
CA ALA A 204 -1.09 -17.96 0.19
C ALA A 204 -0.01 -18.82 -0.48
N VAL A 205 -0.07 -18.94 -1.81
CA VAL A 205 0.86 -19.72 -2.67
C VAL A 205 1.25 -21.06 -2.05
N PHE A 206 0.32 -22.01 -2.11
CA PHE A 206 0.57 -23.38 -1.65
C PHE A 206 1.51 -24.16 -2.59
N PRO A 207 2.28 -25.13 -2.07
CA PRO A 207 3.08 -26.04 -2.90
C PRO A 207 2.22 -26.79 -3.95
N PRO A 208 2.76 -27.14 -5.13
CA PRO A 208 2.00 -27.82 -6.19
C PRO A 208 1.29 -29.12 -5.77
N GLN A 209 1.87 -29.85 -4.81
CA GLN A 209 1.34 -31.10 -4.28
C GLN A 209 0.35 -30.92 -3.11
N HIS A 210 0.14 -29.69 -2.65
CA HIS A 210 -0.77 -29.39 -1.54
C HIS A 210 -2.23 -29.60 -1.96
N GLU A 211 -3.09 -30.02 -1.03
CA GLU A 211 -4.50 -30.35 -1.34
C GLU A 211 -5.29 -29.17 -1.93
N VAL A 212 -4.98 -27.95 -1.50
CA VAL A 212 -5.56 -26.72 -2.10
C VAL A 212 -5.35 -26.67 -3.62
N VAL A 213 -4.15 -27.02 -4.08
CA VAL A 213 -3.79 -26.97 -5.49
C VAL A 213 -4.34 -28.20 -6.23
N ARG A 214 -4.15 -29.39 -5.65
CA ARG A 214 -4.59 -30.66 -6.24
C ARG A 214 -6.11 -30.70 -6.42
N ASP A 215 -6.84 -30.29 -5.40
CA ASP A 215 -8.30 -30.40 -5.33
C ASP A 215 -8.99 -29.07 -5.70
N LYS A 216 -8.22 -28.06 -6.11
CA LYS A 216 -8.67 -26.73 -6.56
C LYS A 216 -9.60 -26.04 -5.55
N LEU A 217 -9.18 -26.01 -4.29
CA LEU A 217 -10.01 -25.49 -3.20
C LEU A 217 -10.15 -23.96 -3.28
N GLN A 218 -11.39 -23.50 -3.23
CA GLN A 218 -11.73 -22.08 -3.07
C GLN A 218 -11.49 -21.63 -1.61
N PRO A 219 -11.10 -20.37 -1.37
CA PRO A 219 -11.00 -19.25 -2.32
C PRO A 219 -9.62 -19.10 -3.00
N TRP A 220 -8.68 -20.02 -2.74
CA TRP A 220 -7.29 -19.88 -3.22
C TRP A 220 -7.11 -20.23 -4.69
N CYS A 221 -7.99 -21.10 -5.22
CA CYS A 221 -7.96 -21.55 -6.59
C CYS A 221 -9.26 -21.21 -7.30
N ASP A 222 -9.22 -20.28 -8.26
CA ASP A 222 -10.25 -20.16 -9.30
C ASP A 222 -9.83 -20.89 -10.59
N GLU A 223 -10.68 -20.86 -11.62
CA GLU A 223 -10.46 -21.57 -12.89
C GLU A 223 -9.13 -21.19 -13.57
N GLU A 224 -8.57 -20.01 -13.27
CA GLU A 224 -7.35 -19.45 -13.89
C GLU A 224 -6.15 -19.33 -12.94
N ASN A 225 -6.30 -19.49 -11.62
CA ASN A 225 -5.25 -19.16 -10.63
C ASN A 225 -4.63 -20.37 -9.92
N CYS A 226 -5.08 -21.59 -10.18
CA CYS A 226 -4.60 -22.77 -9.45
C CYS A 226 -3.30 -23.39 -10.02
N HIS A 227 -2.81 -22.95 -11.17
CA HIS A 227 -1.53 -23.45 -11.71
C HIS A 227 -0.35 -22.76 -10.99
N PRO A 228 0.74 -23.47 -10.63
CA PRO A 228 1.85 -22.88 -9.89
C PRO A 228 2.46 -21.62 -10.51
N SER A 229 2.54 -21.55 -11.84
CA SER A 229 3.03 -20.35 -12.54
C SER A 229 2.07 -19.15 -12.42
N TRP A 230 0.76 -19.40 -12.38
CA TRP A 230 -0.26 -18.37 -12.21
C TRP A 230 -0.34 -17.91 -10.76
N ALA A 231 -0.26 -18.85 -9.79
CA ALA A 231 -0.21 -18.52 -8.38
C ALA A 231 0.96 -17.58 -8.04
N ALA A 232 2.17 -17.84 -8.57
CA ALA A 232 3.31 -16.95 -8.39
C ALA A 232 3.08 -15.55 -9.01
N THR A 233 2.45 -15.50 -10.18
CA THR A 233 2.13 -14.24 -10.87
C THR A 233 1.07 -13.44 -10.11
N ALA A 234 0.01 -14.11 -9.64
CA ALA A 234 -1.07 -13.52 -8.85
C ALA A 234 -0.54 -13.01 -7.51
N ALA A 235 0.30 -13.77 -6.82
CA ALA A 235 0.95 -13.36 -5.58
C ALA A 235 1.83 -12.13 -5.79
N LYS A 236 2.63 -12.12 -6.85
CA LYS A 236 3.46 -10.96 -7.21
C LYS A 236 2.59 -9.71 -7.45
N ALA A 237 1.52 -9.85 -8.23
CA ALA A 237 0.59 -8.76 -8.52
C ALA A 237 -0.11 -8.25 -7.24
N ALA A 238 -0.53 -9.15 -6.35
CA ALA A 238 -1.13 -8.80 -5.05
C ALA A 238 -0.12 -8.06 -4.16
N ALA A 239 1.09 -8.59 -4.00
CA ALA A 239 2.15 -7.96 -3.22
C ALA A 239 2.45 -6.53 -3.72
N LEU A 240 2.58 -6.38 -5.03
CA LEU A 240 2.80 -5.08 -5.65
C LEU A 240 1.65 -4.10 -5.47
N ARG A 241 0.41 -4.57 -5.53
CA ARG A 241 -0.78 -3.75 -5.23
C ARG A 241 -0.70 -3.19 -3.81
N LEU A 242 -0.35 -4.03 -2.83
CA LEU A 242 -0.23 -3.62 -1.42
C LEU A 242 0.96 -2.68 -1.17
N LEU A 243 2.08 -2.89 -1.85
CA LEU A 243 3.22 -1.98 -1.75
C LEU A 243 2.93 -0.63 -2.42
N ALA A 244 2.28 -0.64 -3.59
CA ALA A 244 1.94 0.55 -4.36
C ALA A 244 0.83 1.39 -3.69
N SER A 245 0.00 0.81 -2.81
CA SER A 245 -1.02 1.56 -2.09
C SER A 245 -0.45 2.48 -1.00
N LYS A 246 0.83 2.34 -0.65
CA LYS A 246 1.52 3.18 0.36
C LYS A 246 2.27 4.38 -0.22
N ILE A 247 2.10 4.63 -1.52
CA ILE A 247 2.93 5.56 -2.29
C ILE A 247 2.03 6.64 -2.84
N ALA A 248 2.01 7.79 -2.18
CA ALA A 248 1.28 8.93 -2.65
C ALA A 248 1.93 9.48 -3.93
N VAL A 249 1.10 9.79 -4.91
CA VAL A 249 1.47 10.45 -6.17
C VAL A 249 1.31 11.96 -5.94
N ARG A 250 2.43 12.68 -6.00
CA ARG A 250 2.47 14.14 -5.82
C ARG A 250 2.10 14.88 -7.11
N SER A 251 2.54 14.36 -8.26
CA SER A 251 2.19 14.88 -9.58
C SER A 251 2.18 13.77 -10.61
N LEU A 252 1.41 13.96 -11.68
CA LEU A 252 1.33 13.04 -12.81
C LEU A 252 1.40 13.84 -14.11
N LYS A 253 2.28 13.43 -15.02
CA LYS A 253 2.37 13.97 -16.38
C LYS A 253 2.05 12.91 -17.41
N LEU A 254 1.38 13.34 -18.48
CA LEU A 254 1.07 12.55 -19.65
C LEU A 254 1.77 13.13 -20.87
N HIS A 255 2.52 12.28 -21.57
CA HIS A 255 3.15 12.59 -22.85
C HIS A 255 2.42 11.77 -23.91
N PHE A 256 1.79 12.42 -24.87
CA PHE A 256 0.99 11.77 -25.91
C PHE A 256 1.44 12.24 -27.29
N ARG A 257 1.69 11.31 -28.22
CA ARG A 257 2.15 11.59 -29.57
C ARG A 257 1.31 10.88 -30.62
N LEU A 258 0.84 11.62 -31.61
CA LEU A 258 0.28 11.07 -32.84
C LEU A 258 1.38 10.74 -33.83
N SER A 259 1.14 9.73 -34.68
CA SER A 259 2.08 9.37 -35.75
C SER A 259 2.19 10.50 -36.77
N GLN A 260 3.35 10.61 -37.42
CA GLN A 260 3.58 11.56 -38.51
C GLN A 260 3.04 11.06 -39.85
N GLU A 261 2.53 9.82 -39.90
CA GLU A 261 1.92 9.26 -41.11
C GLU A 261 0.77 10.12 -41.64
N THR A 262 0.63 10.14 -42.97
CA THR A 262 -0.48 10.82 -43.64
C THR A 262 -1.82 10.30 -43.10
N LEU A 263 -2.73 11.21 -42.79
CA LEU A 263 -4.04 10.93 -42.17
C LEU A 263 -4.00 10.41 -40.72
N ALA A 264 -2.87 10.42 -40.02
CA ALA A 264 -2.80 9.98 -38.62
C ALA A 264 -3.52 10.90 -37.60
N GLY A 265 -4.02 12.06 -38.05
CA GLY A 265 -4.85 12.97 -37.26
C GLY A 265 -6.32 12.53 -37.22
N THR A 266 -7.16 13.34 -36.57
CA THR A 266 -8.62 13.17 -36.58
C THR A 266 -9.29 14.53 -36.45
N LEU A 267 -10.53 14.65 -36.94
CA LEU A 267 -11.37 15.82 -36.70
C LEU A 267 -12.08 15.79 -35.34
N ASP A 268 -11.97 14.70 -34.58
CA ASP A 268 -12.63 14.50 -33.28
C ASP A 268 -11.78 14.99 -32.09
N SER A 269 -12.37 14.97 -30.88
CA SER A 269 -11.58 15.19 -29.66
C SER A 269 -10.99 13.87 -29.17
N ILE A 270 -9.71 13.88 -28.83
CA ILE A 270 -9.03 12.77 -28.16
C ILE A 270 -8.96 13.08 -26.67
N LEU A 271 -9.43 12.16 -25.85
CA LEU A 271 -9.38 12.23 -24.39
C LEU A 271 -8.60 11.04 -23.83
N VAL A 272 -8.09 11.21 -22.62
CA VAL A 272 -7.42 10.14 -21.87
C VAL A 272 -8.05 10.02 -20.49
N ARG A 273 -8.10 8.79 -20.00
CA ARG A 273 -8.46 8.44 -18.61
C ARG A 273 -7.37 7.53 -18.04
N ILE A 274 -6.88 7.87 -16.85
CA ILE A 274 -5.86 7.11 -16.11
C ILE A 274 -6.47 6.62 -14.79
N GLY A 275 -6.42 5.31 -14.53
CA GLY A 275 -7.09 4.69 -13.40
C GLY A 275 -8.58 5.00 -13.41
N GLU A 276 -9.06 5.56 -12.30
CA GLU A 276 -10.46 5.98 -12.14
C GLU A 276 -10.71 7.48 -12.37
N SER A 277 -9.72 8.25 -12.85
CA SER A 277 -9.87 9.70 -13.11
C SER A 277 -11.07 10.08 -13.99
N LEU A 278 -11.52 11.32 -13.94
CA LEU A 278 -12.35 11.90 -14.98
C LEU A 278 -11.59 11.98 -16.31
N PRO A 279 -12.25 11.77 -17.47
CA PRO A 279 -11.58 11.90 -18.76
C PRO A 279 -11.20 13.36 -19.02
N PHE A 280 -9.96 13.60 -19.44
CA PHE A 280 -9.46 14.93 -19.80
C PHE A 280 -9.04 14.99 -21.27
N THR A 281 -9.28 16.15 -21.90
CA THR A 281 -9.09 16.33 -23.35
C THR A 281 -7.62 16.61 -23.68
N ILE A 282 -7.02 15.74 -24.49
CA ILE A 282 -5.64 15.88 -24.98
C ILE A 282 -5.61 16.73 -26.25
N PHE A 283 -6.51 16.46 -27.19
CA PHE A 283 -6.56 17.20 -28.44
C PHE A 283 -7.99 17.51 -28.85
N ARG A 284 -8.16 18.59 -29.61
CA ARG A 284 -9.39 18.93 -30.33
C ARG A 284 -9.02 19.02 -31.81
N SER A 285 -9.48 18.06 -32.60
CA SER A 285 -9.22 17.98 -34.04
C SER A 285 -7.72 18.04 -34.41
N PRO A 286 -6.86 17.15 -33.86
CA PRO A 286 -5.43 17.20 -34.11
C PRO A 286 -5.04 16.75 -35.52
N ASN A 287 -3.96 17.35 -36.05
CA ASN A 287 -3.29 16.85 -37.26
C ASN A 287 -2.27 15.74 -36.93
N SER A 288 -1.76 15.07 -37.95
CA SER A 288 -0.65 14.13 -37.82
C SER A 288 0.59 14.79 -37.20
N GLY A 289 1.37 14.01 -36.46
CA GLY A 289 2.59 14.44 -35.78
C GLY A 289 2.38 15.32 -34.54
N TRP A 290 1.12 15.67 -34.21
CA TRP A 290 0.85 16.45 -33.00
C TRP A 290 1.25 15.69 -31.74
N GLN A 291 1.84 16.43 -30.81
CA GLN A 291 2.24 15.92 -29.50
C GLN A 291 1.80 16.87 -28.40
N ARG A 292 1.56 16.32 -27.21
CA ARG A 292 1.21 17.09 -26.02
C ARG A 292 1.88 16.51 -24.78
N HIS A 293 2.40 17.42 -23.97
CA HIS A 293 2.87 17.18 -22.61
C HIS A 293 1.85 17.86 -21.69
N LEU A 294 1.20 17.07 -20.84
CA LEU A 294 0.14 17.56 -19.97
C LEU A 294 0.48 17.23 -18.53
N ASP A 295 0.64 18.27 -17.72
CA ASP A 295 0.56 18.15 -16.27
C ASP A 295 -0.91 17.89 -15.91
N VAL A 296 -1.19 16.72 -15.33
CA VAL A 296 -2.55 16.34 -14.94
C VAL A 296 -2.91 17.11 -13.68
N ASP A 297 -3.98 17.90 -13.77
CA ASP A 297 -4.60 18.50 -12.58
C ASP A 297 -5.17 17.37 -11.72
N MET A 298 -4.42 16.99 -10.68
CA MET A 298 -4.75 15.86 -9.81
C MET A 298 -6.10 16.06 -9.12
N LYS A 299 -6.41 17.30 -8.72
CA LYS A 299 -7.64 17.66 -8.04
C LYS A 299 -8.85 17.56 -8.96
N TYR A 300 -8.73 18.09 -10.18
CA TYR A 300 -9.79 17.95 -11.18
C TYR A 300 -9.97 16.49 -11.62
N ALA A 301 -8.86 15.78 -11.87
CA ALA A 301 -8.90 14.44 -12.44
C ALA A 301 -9.38 13.40 -11.42
N PHE A 302 -9.00 13.52 -10.14
CA PHE A 302 -9.25 12.48 -9.14
C PHE A 302 -10.02 12.96 -7.89
N GLY A 303 -10.36 14.25 -7.79
CA GLY A 303 -11.00 14.84 -6.62
C GLY A 303 -10.00 15.25 -5.53
N GLU A 304 -10.50 15.46 -4.31
CA GLU A 304 -9.68 15.91 -3.17
C GLU A 304 -8.93 14.76 -2.47
N GLN A 305 -9.21 13.50 -2.85
CA GLN A 305 -8.62 12.34 -2.20
C GLN A 305 -7.16 12.17 -2.64
N PRO A 306 -6.23 11.91 -1.69
CA PRO A 306 -4.87 11.54 -2.03
C PRO A 306 -4.84 10.34 -2.97
N ILE A 307 -4.06 10.43 -4.04
CA ILE A 307 -3.92 9.36 -5.02
C ILE A 307 -2.66 8.58 -4.74
N VAL A 308 -2.80 7.27 -4.68
CA VAL A 308 -1.67 6.35 -4.53
C VAL A 308 -1.37 5.65 -5.84
N LEU A 309 -0.15 5.15 -5.99
CA LEU A 309 0.30 4.51 -7.23
C LEU A 309 -0.60 3.33 -7.62
N ALA A 310 -1.15 2.60 -6.64
CA ALA A 310 -2.12 1.52 -6.84
C ALA A 310 -3.44 1.97 -7.50
N ASN A 311 -3.77 3.27 -7.53
CA ASN A 311 -4.95 3.76 -8.27
C ASN A 311 -4.69 3.92 -9.77
N LEU A 312 -3.43 3.96 -10.22
CA LEU A 312 -3.05 4.22 -11.62
C LEU A 312 -2.98 2.93 -12.44
N THR A 313 -4.04 2.12 -12.41
CA THR A 313 -4.04 0.73 -12.92
C THR A 313 -4.41 0.56 -14.39
N MET A 314 -4.90 1.60 -15.06
CA MET A 314 -5.45 1.47 -16.40
C MET A 314 -5.26 2.76 -17.19
N LEU A 315 -4.79 2.67 -18.42
CA LEU A 315 -4.77 3.76 -19.37
C LEU A 315 -5.84 3.52 -20.44
N ARG A 316 -6.71 4.50 -20.65
CA ARG A 316 -7.76 4.45 -21.67
C ARG A 316 -7.65 5.66 -22.59
N ILE A 317 -7.70 5.42 -23.89
CA ILE A 317 -7.86 6.46 -24.91
C ILE A 317 -9.33 6.48 -25.29
N LEU A 318 -9.91 7.67 -25.28
CA LEU A 318 -11.29 7.90 -25.66
C LEU A 318 -11.34 8.86 -26.85
N GLN A 319 -12.30 8.62 -27.74
CA GLN A 319 -12.66 9.54 -28.81
C GLN A 319 -14.03 10.11 -28.51
N ARG A 320 -14.17 11.43 -28.60
CA ARG A 320 -15.47 12.10 -28.59
C ARG A 320 -15.79 12.57 -29.98
N ARG A 321 -16.76 11.89 -30.60
CA ARG A 321 -17.25 12.18 -31.94
C ARG A 321 -18.59 12.90 -31.89
N GLY A 322 -18.73 13.94 -32.72
CA GLY A 322 -20.01 14.60 -32.99
C GLY A 322 -20.77 13.96 -34.15
N ASP A 323 -21.89 14.55 -34.57
CA ASP A 323 -22.78 13.97 -35.61
C ASP A 323 -22.27 14.15 -37.05
N ARG A 324 -20.94 14.21 -37.24
CA ARG A 324 -20.33 14.39 -38.56
C ARG A 324 -20.47 13.14 -39.43
N ILE A 325 -20.65 13.37 -40.73
CA ILE A 325 -20.97 12.36 -41.73
C ILE A 325 -19.83 11.32 -41.93
N TRP A 326 -18.58 11.74 -41.80
CA TRP A 326 -17.41 10.88 -42.06
C TRP A 326 -16.67 10.55 -40.75
N PRO A 327 -16.67 9.29 -40.29
CA PRO A 327 -15.80 8.84 -39.21
C PRO A 327 -14.34 8.81 -39.68
N ASP A 328 -13.42 9.23 -38.82
CA ASP A 328 -11.99 8.99 -39.00
C ASP A 328 -11.38 8.28 -37.78
N ASP A 329 -10.40 7.43 -38.08
CA ASP A 329 -9.50 6.86 -37.10
C ASP A 329 -8.25 7.75 -37.02
N PHE A 330 -7.49 7.64 -35.94
CA PHE A 330 -6.21 8.33 -35.78
C PHE A 330 -5.12 7.33 -35.39
N LYS A 331 -3.88 7.65 -35.71
CA LYS A 331 -2.73 6.80 -35.37
C LYS A 331 -1.94 7.37 -34.23
N VAL A 332 -1.83 6.62 -33.14
CA VAL A 332 -1.04 7.00 -31.97
C VAL A 332 0.36 6.40 -32.10
N ASN A 333 1.37 7.27 -32.09
CA ASN A 333 2.78 6.88 -32.08
C ASN A 333 3.20 6.36 -30.72
N GLY A 334 2.86 7.08 -29.64
CA GLY A 334 3.31 6.68 -28.30
C GLY A 334 2.68 7.45 -27.16
N ILE A 335 2.70 6.81 -26.00
CA ILE A 335 2.26 7.37 -24.72
C ILE A 335 3.31 7.07 -23.65
N ARG A 336 3.66 8.09 -22.84
CA ARG A 336 4.52 7.96 -21.65
C ARG A 336 3.82 8.65 -20.47
N LEU A 337 3.87 8.01 -19.29
CA LEU A 337 3.45 8.61 -18.03
C LEU A 337 4.67 8.88 -17.17
N GLU A 338 4.65 9.98 -16.43
CA GLU A 338 5.70 10.36 -15.47
C GLU A 338 5.01 10.74 -14.15
N ALA A 339 5.51 10.27 -13.02
CA ALA A 339 4.95 10.60 -11.70
C ALA A 339 6.04 10.94 -10.69
N LEU A 340 5.82 12.00 -9.91
CA LEU A 340 6.58 12.24 -8.68
C LEU A 340 5.83 11.59 -7.53
N THR A 341 6.54 10.91 -6.63
CA THR A 341 5.94 10.14 -5.54
C THR A 341 6.44 10.60 -4.18
N SER A 342 5.79 10.15 -3.10
CA SER A 342 6.26 10.38 -1.73
C SER A 342 7.57 9.67 -1.38
N LEU A 343 8.10 8.80 -2.25
CA LEU A 343 9.34 8.05 -1.99
C LEU A 343 10.61 8.81 -2.39
N SER A 344 10.53 9.68 -3.41
CA SER A 344 11.69 10.36 -3.99
C SER A 344 11.25 11.58 -4.80
N ASP A 345 12.15 12.55 -4.95
CA ASP A 345 12.02 13.69 -5.87
C ASP A 345 12.45 13.35 -7.32
N VAL A 346 12.98 12.15 -7.55
CA VAL A 346 13.21 11.63 -8.90
C VAL A 346 11.87 11.14 -9.46
N PRO A 347 11.52 11.42 -10.73
CA PRO A 347 10.31 10.88 -11.33
C PRO A 347 10.42 9.38 -11.62
N ILE A 348 9.30 8.68 -11.48
CA ILE A 348 9.10 7.34 -12.04
C ILE A 348 8.28 7.43 -13.32
N GLU A 349 8.48 6.51 -14.25
CA GLU A 349 7.81 6.53 -15.54
C GLU A 349 7.22 5.20 -15.97
N VAL A 350 6.13 5.26 -16.75
CA VAL A 350 5.62 4.16 -17.56
C VAL A 350 5.94 4.47 -19.02
N ASN A 351 6.92 3.76 -19.58
CA ASN A 351 7.41 3.95 -20.94
C ASN A 351 7.06 2.83 -21.92
N LYS A 352 6.41 1.74 -21.45
CA LYS A 352 6.09 0.57 -22.29
C LYS A 352 5.14 0.86 -23.45
N PHE A 353 4.44 2.00 -23.43
CA PHE A 353 3.56 2.45 -24.51
C PHE A 353 4.19 3.52 -25.41
N ASN A 354 5.48 3.83 -25.23
CA ASN A 354 6.12 4.94 -25.91
C ASN A 354 6.29 4.72 -27.43
N ASN A 355 6.19 3.48 -27.89
CA ASN A 355 6.25 3.10 -29.31
C ASN A 355 5.11 2.14 -29.67
N MET A 356 3.88 2.66 -29.64
CA MET A 356 2.67 1.87 -29.85
C MET A 356 2.31 1.70 -31.33
N GLU A 357 2.56 2.72 -32.15
CA GLU A 357 2.30 2.74 -33.61
C GLU A 357 0.96 2.12 -34.04
N ARG A 358 -0.15 2.63 -33.49
CA ARG A 358 -1.46 1.97 -33.62
C ARG A 358 -2.56 2.90 -34.06
N TRP A 359 -3.30 2.47 -35.09
CA TRP A 359 -4.59 3.06 -35.48
C TRP A 359 -5.68 2.69 -34.47
N VAL A 360 -6.40 3.70 -34.01
CA VAL A 360 -7.52 3.57 -33.08
C VAL A 360 -8.61 4.55 -33.50
N GLY A 361 -9.87 4.20 -33.26
CA GLY A 361 -10.99 5.08 -33.55
C GLY A 361 -12.33 4.40 -33.34
N THR A 362 -13.41 5.12 -33.59
CA THR A 362 -14.77 4.59 -33.54
C THR A 362 -15.68 5.25 -34.58
N ARG A 363 -16.67 4.47 -35.03
CA ARG A 363 -17.75 4.97 -35.89
C ARG A 363 -19.01 5.37 -35.11
N GLU A 364 -19.01 5.28 -33.79
CA GLU A 364 -20.14 5.69 -32.96
C GLU A 364 -20.02 7.16 -32.53
N THR A 365 -21.15 7.83 -32.34
CA THR A 365 -21.20 9.19 -31.81
C THR A 365 -21.08 9.19 -30.28
N GLY A 366 -20.70 10.34 -29.73
CA GLY A 366 -20.48 10.52 -28.29
C GLY A 366 -19.06 10.11 -27.87
N ILE A 367 -18.89 9.83 -26.57
CA ILE A 367 -17.60 9.44 -25.99
C ILE A 367 -17.51 7.91 -25.99
N ARG A 368 -16.44 7.37 -26.58
CA ARG A 368 -16.16 5.93 -26.62
C ARG A 368 -14.72 5.62 -26.28
N VAL A 369 -14.50 4.50 -25.58
CA VAL A 369 -13.17 3.95 -25.36
C VAL A 369 -12.73 3.25 -26.62
N VAL A 370 -11.67 3.76 -27.26
CA VAL A 370 -11.12 3.22 -28.51
C VAL A 370 -9.88 2.36 -28.26
N TRP A 371 -9.27 2.49 -27.07
CA TRP A 371 -8.15 1.67 -26.65
C TRP A 371 -8.03 1.65 -25.13
N ARG A 372 -7.58 0.52 -24.57
CA ARG A 372 -7.28 0.37 -23.15
C ARG A 372 -6.14 -0.61 -22.90
N ARG A 373 -5.29 -0.31 -21.91
CA ARG A 373 -4.27 -1.23 -21.38
C ARG A 373 -4.09 -1.09 -19.88
N GLN A 374 -3.82 -2.21 -19.24
CA GLN A 374 -3.49 -2.27 -17.83
C GLN A 374 -2.08 -1.72 -17.58
N ILE A 375 -1.97 -0.99 -16.48
CA ILE A 375 -0.73 -0.55 -15.85
C ILE A 375 -0.64 -1.29 -14.51
N SER A 376 0.49 -1.93 -14.25
CA SER A 376 0.84 -2.49 -12.96
C SER A 376 1.93 -1.65 -12.30
N ALA A 377 2.17 -1.86 -11.01
CA ALA A 377 3.26 -1.19 -10.31
C ALA A 377 4.65 -1.48 -10.92
N GLU A 378 4.84 -2.63 -11.58
CA GLU A 378 6.13 -2.99 -12.24
C GLU A 378 6.43 -2.16 -13.47
N ASP A 379 5.39 -1.57 -14.08
CA ASP A 379 5.59 -0.75 -15.26
C ASP A 379 6.27 0.58 -14.95
N TRP A 380 6.28 0.97 -13.67
CA TRP A 380 6.89 2.20 -13.18
C TRP A 380 8.37 2.00 -12.87
N LYS A 381 9.24 2.79 -13.52
CA LYS A 381 10.69 2.71 -13.39
C LYS A 381 11.28 4.08 -13.12
N TRP A 382 12.39 4.18 -12.38
CA TRP A 382 13.17 5.43 -12.36
C TRP A 382 13.69 5.74 -13.76
N GLU A 383 13.76 7.02 -14.09
CA GLU A 383 14.44 7.53 -15.30
C GLU A 383 15.94 7.22 -15.32
#